data_AF-A0A9P9FC99-F1
#
_entry.id   AF-A0A9P9FC99-F1
#
_cell.length_a   1.000
_cell.length_b   1.000
_cell.length_c   1.000
_cell.angle_alpha   90.00
_cell.angle_beta   90.00
_cell.angle_gamma   90.00
#
_symmetry.space_group_name_H-M   'P 1'
#
loop_
_entity.id
_entity.type
_entity.pdbx_description
1 polymer ?
#
loop_
_entity_poly.entity_id
_entity_poly.type
_entity_poly.pdbx_seq_one_letter_code
_entity_poly.pdbx_strand_id
1 'polypeptide(L)'
;MNRFILVDETQQQVGLLRSFLNGIGSVNAGLLTHLSINFPVTESTEDQPSEVEIREDGLQSLRLLQASCTNLTTLETFAHGQNSRFLTEADEDSSQLVQEGLPQIDSQVKAIPSLKNIIVRVYVRTLPLSIIELMQGLGWVVIFGDRACR
;
A
#
# COMPACT_ATOMS: atom_id res chain seq x y z
N MET A 1 -2.60 -3.53 -21.61
CA MET A 1 -2.30 -2.78 -20.37
C MET A 1 -1.11 -3.46 -19.71
N ASN A 2 -0.01 -2.74 -19.50
CA ASN A 2 1.19 -3.30 -18.88
C ASN A 2 1.04 -3.19 -17.37
N ARG A 3 1.13 -4.33 -16.67
CA ARG A 3 1.08 -4.39 -15.21
C ARG A 3 2.45 -4.87 -14.73
N PHE A 4 3.08 -4.09 -13.86
CA PHE A 4 4.35 -4.44 -13.25
C PHE A 4 4.12 -4.75 -11.77
N ILE A 5 4.70 -5.85 -11.31
CA ILE A 5 4.54 -6.34 -9.94
C ILE A 5 5.88 -6.22 -9.22
N LEU A 6 5.94 -5.32 -8.25
CA LEU A 6 7.11 -5.02 -7.42
C LEU A 6 6.76 -5.29 -5.96
N VAL A 7 6.39 -6.54 -5.71
CA VAL A 7 6.03 -7.06 -4.38
C VAL A 7 7.26 -7.80 -3.87
N ASP A 8 7.76 -7.37 -2.72
CA ASP A 8 8.92 -7.96 -2.06
C ASP A 8 8.57 -8.23 -0.60
N GLU A 9 8.52 -9.50 -0.19
CA GLU A 9 8.24 -9.86 1.20
C GLU A 9 9.39 -9.45 2.14
N THR A 10 10.54 -9.02 1.60
CA THR A 10 11.63 -8.42 2.36
C THR A 10 11.42 -6.91 2.51
N GLN A 11 11.95 -6.30 3.58
CA GLN A 11 11.86 -4.85 3.86
C GLN A 11 12.60 -3.96 2.82
N GLN A 12 12.91 -4.47 1.63
CA GLN A 12 13.71 -3.81 0.60
C GLN A 12 12.89 -3.26 -0.58
N GLN A 13 11.55 -3.24 -0.49
CA GLN A 13 10.68 -2.76 -1.57
C GLN A 13 11.12 -1.42 -2.15
N VAL A 14 11.51 -0.44 -1.31
CA VAL A 14 11.97 0.87 -1.79
C VAL A 14 13.19 0.74 -2.70
N GLY A 15 14.14 -0.12 -2.33
CA GLY A 15 15.34 -0.38 -3.12
C GLY A 15 15.01 -1.03 -4.46
N LEU A 16 14.10 -1.99 -4.47
CA LEU A 16 13.61 -2.64 -5.68
C LEU A 16 12.88 -1.64 -6.59
N LEU A 17 11.94 -0.87 -6.04
CA LEU A 17 11.17 0.13 -6.77
C LEU A 17 12.09 1.20 -7.37
N ARG A 18 13.03 1.73 -6.58
CA ARG A 18 14.00 2.72 -7.06
C ARG A 18 14.88 2.15 -8.17
N SER A 19 15.40 0.94 -8.00
CA SER A 19 16.22 0.26 -9.02
C SER A 19 15.42 0.06 -10.31
N PHE A 20 14.16 -0.35 -10.20
CA PHE A 20 13.28 -0.52 -11.35
C PHE A 20 13.02 0.80 -12.08
N LEU A 21 12.60 1.86 -11.36
CA LEU A 21 12.32 3.16 -11.95
C LEU A 21 13.57 3.78 -12.61
N ASN A 22 14.74 3.62 -11.98
CA ASN A 22 16.01 4.05 -12.57
C ASN A 22 16.37 3.22 -13.80
N GLY A 23 16.11 1.91 -13.79
CA GLY A 23 16.42 0.99 -14.89
C GLY A 23 15.57 1.25 -16.13
N ILE A 24 14.28 1.56 -15.97
CA ILE A 24 13.42 1.93 -17.11
C ILE A 24 13.62 3.39 -17.54
N GLY A 25 14.13 4.25 -16.66
CA GLY A 25 14.33 5.67 -16.90
C GLY A 25 13.05 6.50 -16.76
N SER A 26 13.21 7.80 -16.53
CA SER A 26 12.12 8.74 -16.22
C SER A 26 11.01 8.78 -17.29
N VAL A 27 11.38 8.72 -18.57
CA VAL A 27 10.41 8.71 -19.68
C VAL A 27 9.47 7.51 -19.58
N ASN A 28 10.01 6.31 -19.37
CA ASN A 28 9.19 5.10 -19.29
C ASN A 28 8.45 5.00 -17.96
N ALA A 29 9.04 5.48 -16.86
CA ALA A 29 8.36 5.59 -15.57
C ALA A 29 7.10 6.46 -15.67
N GLY A 30 7.18 7.58 -16.39
CA GLY A 30 6.03 8.44 -16.66
C GLY A 30 4.93 7.79 -17.50
N LEU A 31 5.22 6.71 -18.23
CA LEU A 31 4.23 5.95 -19.02
C LEU A 31 3.55 4.83 -18.24
N LEU A 32 3.98 4.56 -17.01
CA LEU A 32 3.35 3.55 -16.16
C LEU A 32 1.94 3.98 -15.80
N THR A 33 0.97 3.11 -16.10
CA THR A 33 -0.45 3.34 -15.82
C THR A 33 -0.98 2.45 -14.72
N HIS A 34 -0.32 1.31 -14.48
CA HIS A 34 -0.68 0.34 -13.46
C HIS A 34 0.60 -0.23 -12.82
N LEU A 35 0.71 -0.11 -11.51
CA LEU A 35 1.81 -0.65 -10.72
C LEU A 35 1.26 -1.41 -9.50
N SER A 36 1.93 -2.50 -9.16
CA SER A 36 1.66 -3.24 -7.93
C SER A 36 2.86 -3.18 -6.96
N ILE A 37 2.61 -2.86 -5.68
CA ILE A 37 3.60 -2.80 -4.60
C ILE A 37 3.07 -3.51 -3.34
N ASN A 38 3.87 -3.69 -2.29
CA ASN A 38 3.30 -4.12 -1.00
C ASN A 38 2.45 -3.02 -0.38
N PHE A 39 1.52 -3.46 0.47
CA PHE A 39 0.73 -2.56 1.28
C PHE A 39 1.62 -1.79 2.28
N PRO A 40 1.50 -0.46 2.37
CA PRO A 40 2.27 0.35 3.32
C PRO A 40 2.01 -0.09 4.77
N VAL A 41 3.06 -0.27 5.55
CA VAL A 41 2.96 -0.65 6.96
C VAL A 41 2.85 0.62 7.80
N THR A 42 2.00 0.58 8.83
CA THR A 42 1.93 1.61 9.87
C THR A 42 2.51 1.08 11.18
N GLU A 43 3.22 1.93 11.90
CA GLU A 43 3.85 1.61 13.18
C GLU A 43 3.48 2.71 14.19
N SER A 44 3.36 2.35 15.47
CA SER A 44 3.25 3.32 16.57
C SER A 44 4.63 3.88 16.88
N THR A 45 4.74 5.19 17.09
CA THR A 45 6.03 5.77 17.49
C THR A 45 6.39 5.37 18.93
N GLU A 46 7.67 5.07 19.20
CA GLU A 46 8.14 4.73 20.56
C GLU A 46 7.90 5.88 21.55
N ASP A 47 7.94 7.12 21.06
CA ASP A 47 7.77 8.35 21.83
C ASP A 47 6.30 8.71 22.10
N GLN A 48 5.39 8.34 21.19
CA GLN A 48 3.94 8.51 21.33
C GLN A 48 3.19 7.26 20.81
N PRO A 49 2.88 6.29 21.70
CA PRO A 49 2.18 5.06 21.33
C PRO A 49 0.79 5.31 20.71
N SER A 50 0.21 6.48 20.96
CA SER A 50 -1.07 6.92 20.39
C SER A 50 -0.95 7.51 18.98
N GLU A 51 0.25 7.80 18.49
CA GLU A 51 0.47 8.37 17.16
C GLU A 51 0.93 7.29 16.20
N VAL A 52 0.08 7.05 15.21
CA VAL A 52 0.29 6.08 14.13
C VAL A 52 1.00 6.78 13.00
N GLU A 53 2.08 6.22 12.49
CA GLU A 53 2.75 6.75 11.30
C GLU A 53 2.99 5.65 10.25
N ILE A 54 3.00 6.04 8.98
CA ILE A 54 3.42 5.16 7.90
C ILE A 54 4.92 4.96 8.02
N ARG A 55 5.35 3.70 8.05
CA ARG A 55 6.77 3.35 8.07
C ARG A 55 7.50 4.01 6.91
N GLU A 56 8.72 4.48 7.18
CA GLU A 56 9.49 5.32 6.26
C GLU A 56 9.70 4.66 4.88
N ASP A 57 9.79 3.32 4.80
CA ASP A 57 9.90 2.61 3.53
C ASP A 57 8.60 2.70 2.67
N GLY A 58 7.44 2.58 3.31
CA GLY A 58 6.15 2.80 2.68
C GLY A 58 6.03 4.24 2.17
N LEU A 59 6.41 5.20 3.00
CA LEU A 59 6.36 6.62 2.68
C LEU A 59 7.30 6.99 1.51
N GLN A 60 8.53 6.48 1.53
CA GLN A 60 9.49 6.67 0.43
C GLN A 60 9.00 6.03 -0.87
N SER A 61 8.37 4.85 -0.80
CA SER A 61 7.77 4.22 -1.97
C SER A 61 6.71 5.13 -2.60
N LEU A 62 5.77 5.65 -1.80
CA LEU A 62 4.71 6.53 -2.29
C LEU A 62 5.26 7.83 -2.87
N ARG A 63 6.26 8.46 -2.23
CA ARG A 63 6.95 9.65 -2.76
C ARG A 63 7.65 9.38 -4.10
N LEU A 64 8.28 8.20 -4.26
CA LEU A 64 8.90 7.81 -5.53
C LEU A 64 7.87 7.67 -6.65
N LEU A 65 6.70 7.08 -6.35
CA LEU A 65 5.60 6.97 -7.30
C LEU A 65 5.05 8.33 -7.70
N GLN A 66 4.83 9.20 -6.71
CA GLN A 66 4.35 10.57 -6.93
C GLN A 66 5.30 11.35 -7.85
N ALA A 67 6.61 11.25 -7.62
CA ALA A 67 7.61 11.98 -8.39
C ALA A 67 7.86 11.41 -9.80
N SER A 68 7.80 10.08 -9.95
CA SER A 68 8.29 9.40 -11.17
C SER A 68 7.18 8.90 -12.09
N CYS A 69 6.00 8.60 -11.55
CA CYS A 69 4.93 7.90 -12.27
C CYS A 69 3.76 8.85 -12.57
N THR A 70 3.99 9.84 -13.43
CA THR A 70 3.03 10.94 -13.67
C THR A 70 1.69 10.50 -14.27
N ASN A 71 1.63 9.35 -14.95
CA ASN A 71 0.39 8.80 -15.52
C ASN A 71 -0.13 7.55 -14.78
N LEU A 72 0.29 7.32 -13.53
CA LEU A 72 -0.16 6.18 -12.74
C LEU A 72 -1.64 6.28 -12.37
N THR A 73 -2.49 5.58 -13.12
CA THR A 73 -3.95 5.58 -12.91
C THR A 73 -4.43 4.53 -11.91
N THR A 74 -3.70 3.44 -11.76
CA THR A 74 -4.06 2.30 -10.90
C THR A 74 -2.87 1.90 -10.05
N LEU A 75 -3.06 1.92 -8.73
CA LEU A 75 -2.12 1.38 -7.77
C LEU A 75 -2.76 0.17 -7.10
N GLU A 76 -2.09 -0.96 -7.20
CA GLU A 76 -2.49 -2.17 -6.49
C GLU A 76 -1.49 -2.45 -5.36
N THR A 77 -2.01 -2.64 -4.15
CA THR A 77 -1.20 -2.93 -2.97
C THR A 77 -1.45 -4.35 -2.49
N PHE A 78 -0.39 -5.02 -2.06
CA PHE A 78 -0.43 -6.41 -1.62
C PHE A 78 -0.31 -6.48 -0.10
N ALA A 79 -1.40 -6.82 0.57
CA ALA A 79 -1.47 -7.03 2.01
C ALA A 79 -1.26 -8.52 2.32
N HIS A 80 -0.03 -8.89 2.67
CA HIS A 80 0.36 -10.23 3.11
C HIS A 80 0.68 -10.25 4.61
N GLY A 81 0.60 -11.43 5.24
CA GLY A 81 0.50 -11.59 6.70
C GLY A 81 1.59 -10.94 7.57
N GLN A 82 2.75 -10.55 7.04
CA GLN A 82 3.75 -9.77 7.78
C GLN A 82 3.46 -8.26 7.74
N ASN A 83 2.97 -7.75 6.61
CA ASN A 83 2.73 -6.32 6.36
C ASN A 83 1.29 -5.91 6.65
N SER A 84 0.41 -6.90 6.84
CA SER A 84 -1.01 -6.72 7.14
C SER A 84 -1.38 -7.10 8.57
N ARG A 85 -0.41 -7.31 9.48
CA ARG A 85 -0.69 -7.68 10.88
C ARG A 85 -1.65 -6.68 11.53
N PHE A 86 -1.39 -5.39 11.32
CA PHE A 86 -2.23 -4.31 11.82
C PHE A 86 -3.67 -4.36 11.27
N LEU A 87 -3.91 -5.00 10.10
CA LEU A 87 -5.24 -5.19 9.52
C LEU A 87 -5.95 -6.47 10.02
N THR A 88 -5.21 -7.43 10.56
CA THR A 88 -5.75 -8.74 10.94
C THR A 88 -5.84 -8.98 12.44
N GLU A 89 -4.96 -8.34 13.22
CA GLU A 89 -4.88 -8.50 14.67
C GLU A 89 -5.68 -7.41 15.37
N ALA A 90 -6.90 -7.15 14.90
CA ALA A 90 -7.83 -6.13 15.41
C ALA A 90 -8.36 -6.47 16.83
N ASP A 91 -7.53 -6.34 17.86
CA ASP A 91 -7.92 -6.01 19.24
C ASP A 91 -8.30 -4.51 19.42
N GLU A 92 -8.53 -4.06 20.66
CA GLU A 92 -8.91 -2.66 20.94
C GLU A 92 -7.83 -1.63 20.53
N ASP A 93 -6.54 -1.93 20.70
CA ASP A 93 -5.43 -1.01 20.39
C ASP A 93 -5.16 -0.92 18.88
N SER A 94 -5.26 -2.05 18.20
CA SER A 94 -5.13 -2.16 16.74
C SER A 94 -6.33 -1.57 15.98
N SER A 95 -7.50 -1.45 16.61
CA SER A 95 -8.63 -0.68 16.06
C SER A 95 -8.25 0.80 15.86
N GLN A 96 -7.47 1.38 16.77
CA GLN A 96 -6.98 2.75 16.63
C GLN A 96 -5.92 2.88 15.53
N LEU A 97 -4.98 1.91 15.45
CA LEU A 97 -4.00 1.81 14.36
C LEU A 97 -4.68 1.80 12.98
N VAL A 98 -5.79 1.09 12.84
CA VAL A 98 -6.53 1.01 11.58
C VAL A 98 -7.32 2.30 11.31
N GLN A 99 -7.98 2.86 12.32
CA GLN A 99 -8.79 4.08 12.18
C GLN A 99 -7.96 5.31 11.85
N GLU A 100 -6.73 5.41 12.36
CA GLU A 100 -5.83 6.54 12.08
C GLU A 100 -4.89 6.25 10.91
N GLY A 101 -4.37 5.03 10.82
CA GLY A 101 -3.40 4.63 9.81
C GLY A 101 -3.97 4.57 8.39
N LEU A 102 -5.19 4.07 8.20
CA LEU A 102 -5.79 3.99 6.85
C LEU A 102 -6.04 5.38 6.23
N PRO A 103 -6.63 6.35 6.93
CA PRO A 103 -6.73 7.73 6.42
C PRO A 103 -5.38 8.37 6.11
N GLN A 104 -4.34 8.10 6.91
CA GLN A 104 -3.00 8.60 6.62
C GLN A 104 -2.46 8.00 5.31
N ILE A 105 -2.55 6.67 5.14
CA ILE A 105 -2.16 6.01 3.89
C ILE A 105 -2.95 6.59 2.72
N ASP A 106 -4.26 6.78 2.87
CA ASP A 106 -5.12 7.38 1.85
C ASP A 106 -4.64 8.78 1.44
N SER A 107 -4.30 9.62 2.41
CA SER A 107 -3.77 10.96 2.13
C SER A 107 -2.50 10.93 1.27
N GLN A 108 -1.58 10.00 1.55
CA GLN A 108 -0.33 9.86 0.82
C GLN A 108 -0.54 9.24 -0.57
N VAL A 109 -1.42 8.26 -0.68
CA VAL A 109 -1.74 7.60 -1.95
C VAL A 109 -2.48 8.57 -2.88
N LYS A 110 -3.44 9.35 -2.37
CA LYS A 110 -4.17 10.37 -3.14
C LYS A 110 -3.33 11.60 -3.48
N ALA A 111 -2.14 11.76 -2.89
CA ALA A 111 -1.19 12.77 -3.31
C ALA A 111 -0.60 12.50 -4.70
N ILE A 112 -0.78 11.28 -5.26
CA ILE A 112 -0.42 10.92 -6.64
C ILE A 112 -1.52 11.47 -7.58
N PRO A 113 -1.27 12.54 -8.36
CA PRO A 113 -2.35 13.30 -9.01
C PRO A 113 -3.14 12.54 -10.09
N SER A 114 -2.51 11.56 -10.75
CA SER A 114 -3.13 10.78 -11.82
C SER A 114 -3.88 9.54 -11.34
N LEU A 115 -3.80 9.24 -10.03
CA LEU A 115 -4.34 8.02 -9.47
C LEU A 115 -5.87 8.08 -9.40
N LYS A 116 -6.50 7.02 -9.91
CA LYS A 116 -7.97 6.89 -9.98
C LYS A 116 -8.46 5.67 -9.23
N ASN A 117 -7.71 4.57 -9.30
CA ASN A 117 -8.10 3.30 -8.73
C ASN A 117 -7.04 2.86 -7.71
N ILE A 118 -7.48 2.57 -6.50
CA ILE A 118 -6.67 2.00 -5.43
C ILE A 118 -7.23 0.60 -5.17
N ILE A 119 -6.43 -0.42 -5.40
CA ILE A 119 -6.83 -1.81 -5.23
C ILE A 119 -5.99 -2.40 -4.10
N VAL A 120 -6.62 -2.90 -3.05
CA VAL A 120 -5.96 -3.63 -1.97
C VAL A 120 -6.21 -5.12 -2.19
N ARG A 121 -5.15 -5.85 -2.53
CA ARG A 121 -5.18 -7.30 -2.63
C ARG A 121 -4.74 -7.94 -1.33
N VAL A 122 -5.65 -8.66 -0.70
CA VAL A 122 -5.47 -9.23 0.63
C VAL A 122 -5.22 -10.74 0.53
N TYR A 123 -4.13 -11.22 1.13
CA TYR A 123 -3.75 -12.64 1.17
C TYR A 123 -3.86 -13.26 2.58
N VAL A 124 -4.66 -12.64 3.44
CA VAL A 124 -4.94 -13.15 4.79
C VAL A 124 -6.20 -14.01 4.82
N ARG A 125 -6.37 -14.82 5.87
CA ARG A 125 -7.51 -15.75 5.96
C ARG A 125 -8.85 -15.03 6.02
N THR A 126 -8.92 -13.94 6.77
CA THR A 126 -10.13 -13.15 7.03
C THR A 126 -9.71 -11.72 7.39
N LEU A 127 -10.43 -10.74 6.87
CA LEU A 127 -10.34 -9.33 7.29
C LEU A 127 -11.66 -8.98 8.02
N PRO A 128 -11.63 -8.26 9.15
CA PRO A 128 -12.85 -7.78 9.79
C PRO A 128 -13.69 -6.93 8.82
N LEU A 129 -15.02 -7.10 8.86
CA LEU A 129 -15.94 -6.39 7.95
C LEU A 129 -15.82 -4.86 8.09
N SER A 130 -15.64 -4.37 9.31
CA SER A 130 -15.42 -2.94 9.60
C SER A 130 -14.23 -2.35 8.85
N ILE A 131 -13.15 -3.11 8.67
CA ILE A 131 -11.95 -2.67 7.93
C ILE A 131 -12.23 -2.64 6.43
N ILE A 132 -12.97 -3.63 5.92
CA ILE A 132 -13.39 -3.66 4.51
C ILE A 132 -14.28 -2.45 4.21
N GLU A 133 -15.27 -2.17 5.06
CA GLU A 133 -16.17 -1.03 4.94
C GLU A 133 -15.42 0.30 5.02
N LEU A 134 -14.44 0.42 5.92
CA LEU A 134 -13.58 1.61 6.03
C LEU A 134 -12.77 1.84 4.75
N MET A 135 -12.09 0.82 4.23
CA MET A 135 -11.35 0.92 2.96
C MET A 135 -12.26 1.29 1.78
N GLN A 136 -13.45 0.68 1.71
CA GLN A 136 -14.44 1.02 0.68
C GLN A 136 -14.95 2.46 0.81
N GLY A 137 -15.15 2.94 2.04
CA GLY A 137 -15.50 4.33 2.34
C GLY A 137 -14.44 5.33 1.89
N LEU A 138 -13.17 4.93 1.84
CA LEU A 138 -12.06 5.72 1.27
C LEU A 138 -12.00 5.69 -0.27
N GLY A 139 -12.86 4.88 -0.90
CA GLY A 139 -12.92 4.67 -2.35
C GLY A 139 -12.01 3.55 -2.86
N TRP A 140 -11.51 2.68 -1.98
CA TRP A 140 -10.61 1.60 -2.36
C TRP A 140 -11.39 0.32 -2.71
N VAL A 141 -10.82 -0.48 -3.60
CA VAL A 141 -11.35 -1.80 -3.96
C VAL A 141 -10.58 -2.87 -3.22
N VAL A 142 -11.25 -3.63 -2.36
CA VAL A 142 -10.65 -4.74 -1.63
C VAL A 142 -10.90 -6.05 -2.38
N ILE A 143 -9.84 -6.78 -2.72
CA ILE A 143 -9.90 -8.06 -3.41
C ILE A 143 -9.18 -9.11 -2.57
N PHE A 144 -9.84 -10.24 -2.30
CA PHE A 144 -9.16 -11.39 -1.69
C PHE A 144 -8.38 -12.13 -2.77
N GLY A 145 -7.09 -12.35 -2.53
CA GLY A 145 -6.27 -13.18 -3.39
C GLY A 145 -6.75 -14.62 -3.33
N ASP A 146 -6.88 -15.27 -4.49
CA ASP A 146 -7.03 -16.71 -4.54
C ASP A 146 -5.82 -17.32 -3.85
N ARG A 147 -6.04 -18.08 -2.77
CA ARG A 147 -4.99 -18.98 -2.29
C ARG A 147 -4.70 -19.90 -3.46
N ALA A 148 -3.54 -19.76 -4.09
CA ALA A 148 -3.02 -20.87 -4.87
C ALA A 148 -3.05 -22.07 -3.92
N CYS A 149 -3.87 -23.07 -4.22
CA CYS A 149 -3.82 -24.37 -3.57
C CYS A 149 -2.35 -24.79 -3.56
N ARG A 150 -1.75 -24.80 -2.37
CA ARG A 150 -0.52 -25.53 -2.09
C ARG A 150 -0.90 -26.63 -1.14
#